data_AF-A0A1V5UYB0-F1
#
_entry.id   AF-A0A1V5UYB0-F1
#
_cell.length_a   1.000
_cell.length_b   1.000
_cell.length_c   1.000
_cell.angle_alpha   90.00
_cell.angle_beta   90.00
_cell.angle_gamma   90.00
#
_symmetry.space_group_name_H-M   'P 1'
#
loop_
_entity.id
_entity.type
_entity.pdbx_description
1 polymer ?
#
loop_
_entity_poly.entity_id
_entity_poly.type
_entity_poly.pdbx_seq_one_letter_code
_entity_poly.pdbx_strand_id
1 'polypeptide(L)'
;MRILNRIINILILLAAIAAVVFSYMLFNKREKLVDGWDQMAKAISATAKTIDAGGASGTKAALELADERLKHTNYDQLGQVLPKLKENTEKIVTQRNALADSVQQAATTLAIQGIESKDLKNIASYQDKERAFNSKVQEFRTVRDKVSEGYAGTARLAGGAVSASEFNGPTTYSAAIEKVNAAVQDVVTRRNDYANYVAQLVRTIDIQAPQLSGKDYRQEFAKTLKSVQAYRQEFAETKNQLNSEKSKALRLSSEVETHKKTITAHLASIQTQKNKIEELTNILTKDGSIQLPPILLTGKEPECYKYVKGKIEYVDNDFGFVTIDIGRNYTFTQRYGIKDNKVSFPLTPGKIMTVARGLNTNQPVFVGKVFVTKVDDNSAICNLMGGKPSDFKVGDTVYFSEDDISAALQGNAKQSTAKQ
;
A
#
# COMPACT_ATOMS: atom_id res chain seq x y z
N MET A 1 -36.40 102.25 -111.76
CA MET A 1 -36.98 100.88 -111.76
C MET A 1 -36.02 99.78 -112.24
N ARG A 2 -35.22 99.98 -113.31
CA ARG A 2 -34.29 98.94 -113.83
C ARG A 2 -33.18 98.49 -112.85
N ILE A 3 -32.61 99.41 -112.08
CA ILE A 3 -31.57 99.12 -111.07
C ILE A 3 -32.15 98.39 -109.86
N LEU A 4 -33.35 98.79 -109.41
CA LEU A 4 -34.04 98.16 -108.28
C LEU A 4 -34.37 96.68 -108.56
N ASN A 5 -34.92 96.36 -109.75
CA ASN A 5 -35.15 94.97 -110.16
C ASN A 5 -33.86 94.15 -110.24
N ARG A 6 -32.74 94.77 -110.63
CA ARG A 6 -31.44 94.08 -110.68
C ARG A 6 -30.91 93.76 -109.28
N ILE A 7 -31.05 94.69 -108.33
CA ILE A 7 -30.69 94.48 -106.92
C ILE A 7 -31.58 93.41 -106.28
N ILE A 8 -32.90 93.46 -106.51
CA ILE A 8 -33.85 92.46 -106.00
C ILE A 8 -33.53 91.06 -106.54
N ASN A 9 -33.25 90.93 -107.85
CA ASN A 9 -32.86 89.64 -108.43
C ASN A 9 -31.55 89.09 -107.85
N ILE A 10 -30.57 89.96 -107.57
CA ILE A 10 -29.31 89.55 -106.92
C ILE A 10 -29.57 89.11 -105.47
N LEU A 11 -30.43 89.82 -104.72
CA LEU A 11 -30.79 89.44 -103.35
C LEU A 11 -31.56 88.13 -103.29
N ILE A 12 -32.50 87.88 -104.22
CA ILE A 12 -33.21 86.59 -104.34
C ILE A 12 -32.23 85.46 -104.66
N LEU A 13 -31.26 85.70 -105.55
CA LEU A 13 -30.21 84.73 -105.87
C LEU A 13 -29.34 84.41 -104.65
N LEU A 14 -28.91 85.42 -103.89
CA LEU A 14 -28.14 85.23 -102.66
C LEU A 14 -28.94 84.49 -101.58
N ALA A 15 -30.22 84.80 -101.41
CA ALA A 15 -31.10 84.11 -100.49
C ALA A 15 -31.35 82.65 -100.88
N ALA A 16 -31.48 82.36 -102.18
CA ALA A 16 -31.61 81.00 -102.70
C ALA A 16 -30.33 80.17 -102.46
N ILE A 17 -29.15 80.76 -102.71
CA ILE A 17 -27.86 80.11 -102.40
C ILE A 17 -27.74 79.86 -100.90
N ALA A 18 -28.08 80.84 -100.06
CA ALA A 18 -28.07 80.67 -98.60
C ALA A 18 -29.04 79.56 -98.14
N ALA A 19 -30.26 79.50 -98.70
CA ALA A 19 -31.23 78.45 -98.39
C ALA A 19 -30.69 77.06 -98.73
N VAL A 20 -30.06 76.87 -99.90
CA VAL A 20 -29.45 75.60 -100.30
C VAL A 20 -28.29 75.22 -99.36
N VAL A 21 -27.42 76.17 -99.01
CA VAL A 21 -26.31 75.93 -98.07
C VAL A 21 -26.84 75.55 -96.69
N PHE A 22 -27.85 76.25 -96.18
CA PHE A 22 -28.48 75.91 -94.89
C PHE A 22 -29.20 74.57 -94.94
N SER A 23 -29.90 74.23 -96.03
CA SER A 23 -30.52 72.91 -96.21
C SER A 23 -29.48 71.79 -96.23
N TYR A 24 -28.34 71.98 -96.90
CA TYR A 24 -27.25 71.01 -96.89
C TYR A 24 -26.58 70.89 -95.50
N MET A 25 -26.35 72.01 -94.81
CA MET A 25 -25.83 71.98 -93.43
C MET A 25 -26.80 71.29 -92.46
N LEU A 26 -28.11 71.51 -92.61
CA LEU A 26 -29.13 70.84 -91.82
C LEU A 26 -29.20 69.34 -92.13
N PHE A 27 -29.05 68.97 -93.40
CA PHE A 27 -28.99 67.57 -93.83
C PHE A 27 -27.77 66.85 -93.24
N ASN A 28 -26.57 67.42 -93.39
CA ASN A 28 -25.33 66.85 -92.83
C ASN A 28 -25.39 66.77 -91.29
N LYS A 29 -25.98 67.77 -90.62
CA LYS A 29 -26.24 67.70 -89.17
C LYS A 29 -27.22 66.58 -88.82
N ARG A 30 -28.29 66.39 -89.60
CA ARG A 30 -29.26 65.31 -89.40
C ARG A 30 -28.60 63.94 -89.56
N GLU A 31 -27.77 63.76 -90.58
CA GLU A 31 -27.03 62.53 -90.82
C GLU A 31 -26.10 62.19 -89.65
N LYS A 32 -25.30 63.15 -89.18
CA LYS A 32 -24.45 62.98 -87.99
C LYS A 32 -25.22 62.65 -86.71
N LEU A 33 -26.42 63.22 -86.53
CA LEU A 33 -27.28 62.92 -85.39
C LEU A 33 -27.82 61.50 -85.46
N VAL A 34 -28.23 61.04 -86.65
CA VAL A 34 -28.67 59.66 -86.89
C VAL A 34 -27.53 58.67 -86.70
N ASP A 35 -26.33 58.97 -87.20
CA ASP A 35 -25.16 58.10 -87.01
C ASP A 35 -24.76 57.98 -85.54
N GLY A 36 -24.71 59.11 -84.82
CA GLY A 36 -24.43 59.10 -83.37
C GLY A 36 -25.50 58.34 -82.59
N TRP A 37 -26.76 58.41 -83.04
CA TRP A 37 -27.85 57.63 -82.47
C TRP A 37 -27.65 56.14 -82.66
N ASP A 38 -27.35 55.70 -83.88
CA ASP A 38 -27.13 54.29 -84.19
C ASP A 38 -25.94 53.72 -83.40
N GLN A 39 -24.90 54.52 -83.16
CA GLN A 39 -23.79 54.13 -82.28
C GLN A 39 -24.23 53.94 -80.82
N MET A 40 -25.04 54.85 -80.28
CA MET A 40 -25.60 54.71 -78.93
C MET A 40 -26.53 53.50 -78.81
N ALA A 41 -27.40 53.28 -79.80
CA ALA A 41 -28.30 52.13 -79.86
C ALA A 41 -27.53 50.80 -79.83
N LYS A 42 -26.47 50.68 -80.65
CA LYS A 42 -25.60 49.50 -80.68
C LYS A 42 -24.88 49.27 -79.35
N ALA A 43 -24.37 50.32 -78.72
CA ALA A 43 -23.70 50.23 -77.42
C ALA A 43 -24.66 49.76 -76.30
N ILE A 44 -25.88 50.29 -76.29
CA ILE A 44 -26.92 49.89 -75.33
C ILE A 44 -27.34 48.44 -75.58
N SER A 45 -27.55 48.06 -76.84
CA SER A 45 -27.93 46.68 -77.19
C SER A 45 -26.83 45.68 -76.83
N ALA A 46 -25.57 46.01 -77.09
CA ALA A 46 -24.43 45.18 -76.70
C ALA A 46 -24.33 45.01 -75.17
N THR A 47 -24.56 46.10 -74.42
CA THR A 47 -24.61 46.05 -72.95
C THR A 47 -25.77 45.17 -72.47
N ALA A 48 -26.95 45.30 -73.08
CA ALA A 48 -28.11 44.49 -72.75
C ALA A 48 -27.88 42.99 -73.05
N LYS A 49 -27.21 42.66 -74.16
CA LYS A 49 -26.77 41.28 -74.48
C LYS A 49 -25.79 40.74 -73.43
N THR A 50 -24.90 41.59 -72.93
CA THR A 50 -23.94 41.21 -71.87
C THR A 50 -24.66 40.93 -70.55
N ILE A 51 -25.60 41.79 -70.16
CA ILE A 51 -26.46 41.61 -68.98
C ILE A 51 -27.32 40.34 -69.09
N ASP A 52 -27.85 40.06 -70.27
CA ASP A 52 -28.69 38.90 -70.55
C ASP A 52 -27.89 37.58 -70.50
N ALA A 53 -26.59 37.64 -70.83
CA ALA A 53 -25.68 36.50 -70.84
C ALA A 53 -26.25 35.28 -71.60
N GLY A 54 -26.89 35.53 -72.75
CA GLY A 54 -27.54 34.48 -73.55
C GLY A 54 -28.72 33.81 -72.84
N GLY A 55 -29.45 34.56 -72.01
CA GLY A 55 -30.56 34.08 -71.18
C GLY A 55 -30.17 33.47 -69.83
N ALA A 56 -28.88 33.27 -69.57
CA ALA A 56 -28.41 32.65 -68.32
C ALA A 56 -28.69 33.51 -67.07
N SER A 57 -28.82 34.84 -67.23
CA SER A 57 -29.18 35.73 -66.13
C SER A 57 -30.68 35.76 -65.83
N GLY A 58 -31.51 35.09 -66.65
CA GLY A 58 -32.97 35.07 -66.51
C GLY A 58 -33.65 36.41 -66.90
N THR A 59 -32.90 37.38 -67.43
CA THR A 59 -33.48 38.62 -67.95
C THR A 59 -33.97 38.45 -69.41
N LYS A 60 -34.66 39.45 -69.93
CA LYS A 60 -35.00 39.57 -71.37
C LYS A 60 -34.33 40.80 -72.00
N ALA A 61 -33.26 41.29 -71.38
CA ALA A 61 -32.67 42.59 -71.71
C ALA A 61 -32.23 42.66 -73.18
N ALA A 62 -31.65 41.58 -73.72
CA ALA A 62 -31.21 41.50 -75.10
C ALA A 62 -32.36 41.66 -76.12
N LEU A 63 -33.56 41.16 -75.79
CA LEU A 63 -34.76 41.24 -76.63
C LEU A 63 -35.47 42.59 -76.47
N GLU A 64 -35.49 43.13 -75.25
CA GLU A 64 -36.16 44.39 -74.94
C GLU A 64 -35.39 45.61 -75.44
N LEU A 65 -34.05 45.52 -75.47
CA LEU A 65 -33.12 46.57 -75.90
C LEU A 65 -32.38 46.19 -77.19
N ALA A 66 -33.04 45.46 -78.10
CA ALA A 66 -32.46 45.11 -79.40
C ALA A 66 -32.25 46.35 -80.28
N ASP A 67 -31.22 46.34 -81.14
CA ASP A 67 -30.83 47.45 -82.03
C ASP A 67 -32.03 48.08 -82.77
N GLU A 68 -32.90 47.23 -83.35
CA GLU A 68 -34.10 47.66 -84.07
C GLU A 68 -35.08 48.48 -83.20
N ARG A 69 -35.21 48.13 -81.91
CA ARG A 69 -36.12 48.82 -80.97
C ARG A 69 -35.55 50.14 -80.46
N LEU A 70 -34.26 50.37 -80.67
CA LEU A 70 -33.53 51.56 -80.24
C LEU A 70 -33.28 52.56 -81.39
N LYS A 71 -33.64 52.24 -82.64
CA LYS A 71 -33.47 53.13 -83.80
C LYS A 71 -34.23 54.44 -83.63
N HIS A 72 -33.70 55.50 -84.26
CA HIS A 72 -34.31 56.84 -84.26
C HIS A 72 -35.73 56.87 -84.86
N THR A 73 -36.10 55.89 -85.67
CA THR A 73 -37.46 55.72 -86.23
C THR A 73 -38.49 55.25 -85.19
N ASN A 74 -38.04 54.70 -84.06
CA ASN A 74 -38.89 54.22 -82.96
C ASN A 74 -38.89 55.19 -81.77
N TYR A 75 -38.72 56.49 -82.05
CA TYR A 75 -38.53 57.54 -81.04
C TYR A 75 -39.54 57.49 -79.89
N ASP A 76 -40.83 57.34 -80.22
CA ASP A 76 -41.93 57.39 -79.25
C ASP A 76 -41.87 56.27 -78.20
N GLN A 77 -41.21 55.15 -78.50
CA GLN A 77 -41.13 53.98 -77.60
C GLN A 77 -39.92 54.03 -76.65
N LEU A 78 -38.95 54.90 -76.90
CA LEU A 78 -37.69 54.91 -76.15
C LEU A 78 -37.85 55.29 -74.69
N GLY A 79 -38.79 56.18 -74.39
CA GLY A 79 -39.12 56.55 -73.02
C GLY A 79 -39.53 55.34 -72.17
N GLN A 80 -40.06 54.28 -72.79
CA GLN A 80 -40.42 53.03 -72.13
C GLN A 80 -39.29 52.00 -72.15
N VAL A 81 -38.48 51.97 -73.21
CA VAL A 81 -37.45 50.94 -73.43
C VAL A 81 -36.14 51.29 -72.72
N LEU A 82 -35.65 52.52 -72.81
CA LEU A 82 -34.35 52.93 -72.24
C LEU A 82 -34.25 52.73 -70.71
N PRO A 83 -35.30 52.99 -69.89
CA PRO A 83 -35.23 52.74 -68.45
C PRO A 83 -34.96 51.29 -68.07
N LYS A 84 -35.28 50.32 -68.93
CA LYS A 84 -35.05 48.89 -68.66
C LYS A 84 -33.58 48.53 -68.51
N LEU A 85 -32.68 49.27 -69.15
CA LEU A 85 -31.23 49.07 -68.97
C LEU A 85 -30.82 49.39 -67.53
N LYS A 86 -31.32 50.52 -67.00
CA LYS A 86 -31.10 50.94 -65.62
C LYS A 86 -31.72 49.94 -64.64
N GLU A 87 -32.97 49.54 -64.87
CA GLU A 87 -33.68 48.58 -64.01
C GLU A 87 -32.92 47.24 -63.89
N ASN A 88 -32.47 46.68 -65.02
CA ASN A 88 -31.70 45.44 -65.02
C ASN A 88 -30.33 45.61 -64.33
N THR A 89 -29.69 46.75 -64.52
CA THR A 89 -28.42 47.07 -63.84
C THR A 89 -28.61 47.17 -62.32
N GLU A 90 -29.67 47.84 -61.85
CA GLU A 90 -30.00 47.96 -60.43
C GLU A 90 -30.30 46.59 -59.79
N LYS A 91 -31.00 45.69 -60.50
CA LYS A 91 -31.24 44.31 -60.05
C LYS A 91 -29.93 43.54 -59.89
N ILE A 92 -29.01 43.64 -60.84
CA ILE A 92 -27.69 42.99 -60.76
C ILE A 92 -26.89 43.53 -59.57
N VAL A 93 -26.82 44.85 -59.40
CA VAL A 93 -26.13 45.47 -58.27
C VAL A 93 -26.72 45.01 -56.94
N THR A 94 -28.05 44.92 -56.85
CA THR A 94 -28.75 44.44 -55.65
C THR A 94 -28.41 42.98 -55.35
N GLN A 95 -28.47 42.08 -56.33
CA GLN A 95 -28.12 40.66 -56.15
C GLN A 95 -26.65 40.48 -55.75
N ARG A 96 -25.74 41.16 -56.44
CA ARG A 96 -24.30 41.15 -56.11
C ARG A 96 -24.07 41.60 -54.66
N ASN A 97 -24.73 42.70 -54.26
CA ASN A 97 -24.61 43.23 -52.92
C ASN A 97 -25.16 42.26 -51.86
N ALA A 98 -26.30 41.61 -52.13
CA ALA A 98 -26.86 40.60 -51.24
C ALA A 98 -25.94 39.38 -51.09
N LEU A 99 -25.34 38.89 -52.18
CA LEU A 99 -24.37 37.80 -52.14
C LEU A 99 -23.12 38.19 -51.32
N ALA A 100 -22.60 39.39 -51.50
CA ALA A 100 -21.49 39.90 -50.68
C ALA A 100 -21.83 39.95 -49.18
N ASP A 101 -23.05 40.38 -48.84
CA ASP A 101 -23.53 40.37 -47.46
C ASP A 101 -23.67 38.93 -46.91
N SER A 102 -24.19 37.99 -47.71
CA SER A 102 -24.27 36.57 -47.33
C SER A 102 -22.90 35.92 -47.15
N VAL A 103 -21.91 36.26 -47.98
CA VAL A 103 -20.53 35.76 -47.81
C VAL A 103 -19.91 36.31 -46.52
N GLN A 104 -20.11 37.59 -46.20
CA GLN A 104 -19.67 38.13 -44.92
C GLN A 104 -20.38 37.45 -43.74
N GLN A 105 -21.68 37.19 -43.85
CA GLN A 105 -22.43 36.46 -42.84
C GLN A 105 -21.87 35.05 -42.63
N ALA A 106 -21.60 34.30 -43.72
CA ALA A 106 -20.98 32.99 -43.65
C ALA A 106 -19.58 33.04 -43.02
N ALA A 107 -18.76 34.03 -43.38
CA ALA A 107 -17.47 34.27 -42.74
C ALA A 107 -17.64 34.50 -41.22
N THR A 108 -18.62 35.30 -40.82
CA THR A 108 -18.91 35.60 -39.42
C THR A 108 -19.37 34.36 -38.66
N THR A 109 -20.28 33.55 -39.24
CA THR A 109 -20.74 32.28 -38.66
C THR A 109 -19.60 31.28 -38.47
N LEU A 110 -18.62 31.27 -39.39
CA LEU A 110 -17.43 30.43 -39.30
C LEU A 110 -16.28 31.06 -38.49
N ALA A 111 -16.50 32.23 -37.88
CA ALA A 111 -15.49 33.03 -37.18
C ALA A 111 -14.24 33.39 -38.03
N ILE A 112 -14.42 33.48 -39.35
CA ILE A 112 -13.40 33.90 -40.32
C ILE A 112 -13.30 35.43 -40.33
N GLN A 113 -12.13 35.97 -40.00
CA GLN A 113 -11.88 37.41 -39.93
C GLN A 113 -11.40 38.01 -41.27
N GLY A 114 -11.54 39.32 -41.43
CA GLY A 114 -10.97 40.09 -42.55
C GLY A 114 -11.72 39.96 -43.88
N ILE A 115 -12.96 39.48 -43.84
CA ILE A 115 -13.89 39.43 -44.98
C ILE A 115 -14.99 40.46 -44.71
N GLU A 116 -14.96 41.57 -45.44
CA GLU A 116 -15.91 42.67 -45.29
C GLU A 116 -16.77 42.81 -46.55
N SER A 117 -18.08 42.98 -46.39
CA SER A 117 -19.01 43.08 -47.52
C SER A 117 -18.66 44.25 -48.45
N LYS A 118 -18.19 45.39 -47.93
CA LYS A 118 -17.80 46.53 -48.78
C LYS A 118 -16.70 46.17 -49.79
N ASP A 119 -15.76 45.29 -49.41
CA ASP A 119 -14.65 44.90 -50.27
C ASP A 119 -15.10 43.87 -51.33
N LEU A 120 -16.11 43.06 -51.00
CA LEU A 120 -16.76 42.12 -51.92
C LEU A 120 -17.71 42.82 -52.90
N LYS A 121 -18.30 43.95 -52.51
CA LYS A 121 -19.14 44.80 -53.37
C LYS A 121 -18.31 45.60 -54.38
N ASN A 122 -17.02 45.78 -54.12
CA ASN A 122 -16.11 46.56 -54.97
C ASN A 122 -15.57 45.71 -56.13
N ILE A 123 -15.81 46.16 -57.36
CA ILE A 123 -15.45 45.47 -58.61
C ILE A 123 -13.93 45.23 -58.74
N ALA A 124 -13.10 46.09 -58.14
CA ALA A 124 -11.64 45.95 -58.21
C ALA A 124 -11.10 44.90 -57.23
N SER A 125 -11.76 44.68 -56.08
CA SER A 125 -11.25 43.83 -55.00
C SER A 125 -12.02 42.54 -54.78
N TYR A 126 -13.19 42.36 -55.39
CA TYR A 126 -14.06 41.22 -55.08
C TYR A 126 -13.38 39.86 -55.30
N GLN A 127 -12.61 39.69 -56.39
CA GLN A 127 -11.96 38.42 -56.73
C GLN A 127 -10.92 38.01 -55.69
N ASP A 128 -10.10 38.95 -55.22
CA ASP A 128 -9.09 38.65 -54.22
C ASP A 128 -9.72 38.34 -52.86
N LYS A 129 -10.81 39.03 -52.51
CA LYS A 129 -11.56 38.75 -51.27
C LYS A 129 -12.32 37.43 -51.32
N GLU A 130 -12.88 37.06 -52.47
CA GLU A 130 -13.49 35.75 -52.70
C GLU A 130 -12.45 34.63 -52.54
N ARG A 131 -11.28 34.77 -53.17
CA ARG A 131 -10.15 33.82 -53.00
C ARG A 131 -9.72 33.71 -51.55
N ALA A 132 -9.59 34.85 -50.85
CA ALA A 132 -9.23 34.86 -49.45
C ALA A 132 -10.28 34.17 -48.57
N PHE A 133 -11.57 34.40 -48.83
CA PHE A 133 -12.66 33.70 -48.14
C PHE A 133 -12.58 32.19 -48.36
N ASN A 134 -12.46 31.74 -49.61
CA ASN A 134 -12.37 30.31 -49.94
C ASN A 134 -11.15 29.64 -49.31
N SER A 135 -9.98 30.30 -49.30
CA SER A 135 -8.77 29.81 -48.62
C SER A 135 -9.01 29.62 -47.12
N LYS A 136 -9.63 30.60 -46.45
CA LYS A 136 -9.92 30.52 -45.02
C LYS A 136 -10.99 29.48 -44.68
N VAL A 137 -11.95 29.24 -45.57
CA VAL A 137 -12.92 28.14 -45.42
C VAL A 137 -12.21 26.78 -45.50
N GLN A 138 -11.22 26.63 -46.38
CA GLN A 138 -10.40 25.42 -46.44
C GLN A 138 -9.57 25.23 -45.16
N GLU A 139 -8.93 26.28 -44.67
CA GLU A 139 -8.19 26.25 -43.40
C GLU A 139 -9.09 25.85 -42.22
N PHE A 140 -10.29 26.44 -42.12
CA PHE A 140 -11.29 26.08 -41.11
C PHE A 140 -11.63 24.58 -41.17
N ARG A 141 -11.85 24.05 -42.38
CA ARG A 141 -12.10 22.62 -42.59
C ARG A 141 -10.91 21.77 -42.14
N THR A 142 -9.69 22.16 -42.47
CA THR A 142 -8.47 21.44 -42.02
C THR A 142 -8.33 21.44 -40.50
N VAL A 143 -8.58 22.57 -39.83
CA VAL A 143 -8.54 22.64 -38.36
C VAL A 143 -9.59 21.72 -37.76
N ARG A 144 -10.84 21.76 -38.27
CA ARG A 144 -11.91 20.86 -37.83
C ARG A 144 -11.52 19.39 -38.00
N ASP A 145 -10.99 19.00 -39.17
CA ASP A 145 -10.62 17.62 -39.44
C ASP A 145 -9.48 17.15 -38.49
N LYS A 146 -8.49 18.01 -38.19
CA LYS A 146 -7.44 17.70 -37.19
C LYS A 146 -7.99 17.53 -35.77
N VAL A 147 -8.97 18.34 -35.37
CA VAL A 147 -9.63 18.20 -34.07
C VAL A 147 -10.36 16.86 -34.00
N SER A 148 -11.11 16.49 -35.05
CA SER A 148 -11.78 15.19 -35.17
C SER A 148 -10.79 14.01 -35.11
N GLU A 149 -9.63 14.13 -35.77
CA GLU A 149 -8.55 13.15 -35.68
C GLU A 149 -7.96 13.04 -34.27
N GLY A 150 -7.80 14.17 -33.55
CA GLY A 150 -7.34 14.19 -32.16
C GLY A 150 -8.28 13.48 -31.20
N TYR A 151 -9.59 13.67 -31.36
CA TYR A 151 -10.60 12.94 -30.58
C TYR A 151 -10.60 11.44 -30.91
N ALA A 152 -10.57 11.08 -32.20
CA ALA A 152 -10.45 9.69 -32.62
C ALA A 152 -9.16 9.04 -32.09
N GLY A 153 -8.04 9.76 -32.09
CA GLY A 153 -6.77 9.33 -31.51
C GLY A 153 -6.86 9.08 -30.01
N THR A 154 -7.49 10.00 -29.27
CA THR A 154 -7.75 9.85 -27.83
C THR A 154 -8.58 8.60 -27.55
N ALA A 155 -9.64 8.37 -28.31
CA ALA A 155 -10.47 7.18 -28.18
C ALA A 155 -9.64 5.90 -28.39
N ARG A 156 -8.81 5.84 -29.43
CA ARG A 156 -7.93 4.67 -29.70
C ARG A 156 -6.91 4.44 -28.60
N LEU A 157 -6.30 5.50 -28.07
CA LEU A 157 -5.38 5.41 -26.92
C LEU A 157 -6.08 4.88 -25.67
N ALA A 158 -7.36 5.20 -25.51
CA ALA A 158 -8.21 4.67 -24.45
C ALA A 158 -8.83 3.28 -24.78
N GLY A 159 -8.49 2.67 -25.92
CA GLY A 159 -9.00 1.36 -26.34
C GLY A 159 -10.37 1.37 -27.02
N GLY A 160 -10.95 2.54 -27.28
CA GLY A 160 -12.20 2.72 -28.02
C GLY A 160 -12.02 2.78 -29.54
N ALA A 161 -13.11 2.52 -30.27
CA ALA A 161 -13.15 2.58 -31.73
C ALA A 161 -14.06 3.73 -32.22
N VAL A 162 -13.45 4.82 -32.66
CA VAL A 162 -14.13 5.98 -33.27
C VAL A 162 -13.30 6.50 -34.44
N SER A 163 -13.97 6.80 -35.56
CA SER A 163 -13.35 7.39 -36.75
C SER A 163 -13.49 8.91 -36.76
N ALA A 164 -12.53 9.62 -37.38
CA ALA A 164 -12.59 11.07 -37.50
C ALA A 164 -13.82 11.54 -38.32
N SER A 165 -14.27 10.73 -39.28
CA SER A 165 -15.44 11.01 -40.11
C SER A 165 -16.76 11.06 -39.30
N GLU A 166 -16.85 10.33 -38.19
CA GLU A 166 -18.06 10.34 -37.36
C GLU A 166 -18.30 11.70 -36.68
N PHE A 167 -17.25 12.49 -36.46
CA PHE A 167 -17.36 13.87 -35.93
C PHE A 167 -17.81 14.89 -36.97
N ASN A 168 -17.66 14.57 -38.26
CA ASN A 168 -17.95 15.50 -39.34
C ASN A 168 -19.40 15.44 -39.82
N GLY A 169 -20.20 14.47 -39.34
CA GLY A 169 -21.62 14.35 -39.68
C GLY A 169 -22.52 15.18 -38.76
N PRO A 170 -23.54 15.87 -39.32
CA PRO A 170 -24.40 16.80 -38.55
C PRO A 170 -25.18 16.13 -37.41
N THR A 171 -25.40 14.81 -37.48
CA THR A 171 -26.14 14.02 -36.49
C THR A 171 -25.28 12.97 -35.79
N THR A 172 -24.06 12.70 -36.26
CA THR A 172 -23.21 11.61 -35.74
C THR A 172 -22.17 12.09 -34.74
N TYR A 173 -21.88 13.39 -34.69
CA TYR A 173 -20.80 13.94 -33.85
C TYR A 173 -21.05 13.74 -32.35
N SER A 174 -22.29 13.84 -31.88
CA SER A 174 -22.64 13.66 -30.47
C SER A 174 -22.37 12.22 -30.01
N ALA A 175 -22.85 11.24 -30.78
CA ALA A 175 -22.59 9.82 -30.52
C ALA A 175 -21.09 9.49 -30.60
N ALA A 176 -20.34 10.12 -31.51
CA ALA A 176 -18.89 9.95 -31.58
C ALA A 176 -18.19 10.46 -30.31
N ILE A 177 -18.60 11.63 -29.80
CA ILE A 177 -18.10 12.19 -28.53
C ILE A 177 -18.42 11.27 -27.36
N GLU A 178 -19.64 10.73 -27.28
CA GLU A 178 -20.03 9.78 -26.24
C GLU A 178 -19.16 8.53 -26.23
N LYS A 179 -18.82 7.98 -27.42
CA LYS A 179 -17.90 6.85 -27.53
C LYS A 179 -16.50 7.18 -27.00
N VAL A 180 -15.98 8.40 -27.27
CA VAL A 180 -14.69 8.83 -26.72
C VAL A 180 -14.75 8.93 -25.20
N ASN A 181 -15.79 9.59 -24.67
CA ASN A 181 -15.97 9.76 -23.24
C ASN A 181 -16.10 8.41 -22.52
N ALA A 182 -16.86 7.47 -23.10
CA ALA A 182 -17.01 6.13 -22.55
C ALA A 182 -15.66 5.38 -22.50
N ALA A 183 -14.85 5.46 -23.56
CA ALA A 183 -13.53 4.83 -23.59
C ALA A 183 -12.59 5.42 -22.52
N VAL A 184 -12.54 6.76 -22.41
CA VAL A 184 -11.72 7.43 -21.39
C VAL A 184 -12.20 7.06 -19.98
N GLN A 185 -13.51 7.05 -19.75
CA GLN A 185 -14.09 6.71 -18.47
C GLN A 185 -13.78 5.26 -18.08
N ASP A 186 -13.84 4.31 -19.00
CA ASP A 186 -13.48 2.91 -18.76
C ASP A 186 -12.02 2.78 -18.31
N VAL A 187 -11.08 3.49 -18.95
CA VAL A 187 -9.67 3.51 -18.52
C VAL A 187 -9.50 4.10 -17.12
N VAL A 188 -10.20 5.20 -16.80
CA VAL A 188 -10.16 5.82 -15.47
C VAL A 188 -10.73 4.87 -14.41
N THR A 189 -11.86 4.23 -14.68
CA THR A 189 -12.50 3.26 -13.78
C THR A 189 -11.57 2.08 -13.53
N ARG A 190 -11.04 1.43 -14.58
CA ARG A 190 -10.10 0.30 -14.44
C ARG A 190 -8.86 0.67 -13.63
N ARG A 191 -8.29 1.85 -13.88
CA ARG A 191 -7.15 2.36 -13.10
C ARG A 191 -7.50 2.46 -11.61
N ASN A 192 -8.65 3.03 -11.28
CA ASN A 192 -9.09 3.20 -9.89
C ASN A 192 -9.36 1.83 -9.23
N ASP A 193 -10.00 0.91 -9.96
CA ASP A 193 -10.27 -0.44 -9.47
C ASP A 193 -8.98 -1.21 -9.22
N TYR A 194 -8.01 -1.16 -10.13
CA TYR A 194 -6.70 -1.77 -9.90
C TYR A 194 -5.99 -1.15 -8.70
N ALA A 195 -6.05 0.16 -8.53
CA ALA A 195 -5.45 0.81 -7.37
C ALA A 195 -6.12 0.34 -6.06
N ASN A 196 -7.45 0.23 -6.06
CA ASN A 196 -8.22 -0.26 -4.92
C ASN A 196 -7.91 -1.74 -4.61
N TYR A 197 -7.87 -2.62 -5.61
CA TYR A 197 -7.56 -4.03 -5.43
C TYR A 197 -6.14 -4.25 -4.92
N VAL A 198 -5.16 -3.52 -5.46
CA VAL A 198 -3.77 -3.56 -4.97
C VAL A 198 -3.71 -3.11 -3.51
N ALA A 199 -4.38 -2.00 -3.17
CA ALA A 199 -4.42 -1.51 -1.80
C ALA A 199 -5.10 -2.49 -0.83
N GLN A 200 -6.17 -3.17 -1.25
CA GLN A 200 -6.82 -4.21 -0.45
C GLN A 200 -5.91 -5.41 -0.22
N LEU A 201 -5.29 -5.93 -1.29
CA LEU A 201 -4.40 -7.10 -1.22
C LEU A 201 -3.22 -6.89 -0.26
N VAL A 202 -2.57 -5.73 -0.35
CA VAL A 202 -1.37 -5.47 0.48
C VAL A 202 -1.73 -5.18 1.93
N ARG A 203 -2.91 -4.59 2.20
CA ARG A 203 -3.44 -4.44 3.56
C ARG A 203 -3.74 -5.78 4.23
N THR A 204 -4.16 -6.81 3.48
CA THR A 204 -4.40 -8.15 4.04
C THR A 204 -3.14 -8.78 4.64
N ILE A 205 -1.96 -8.39 4.14
CA ILE A 205 -0.65 -8.87 4.62
C ILE A 205 0.12 -7.78 5.38
N ASP A 206 -0.58 -6.76 5.88
CA ASP A 206 -0.04 -5.66 6.70
C ASP A 206 1.08 -4.84 6.03
N ILE A 207 1.05 -4.73 4.70
CA ILE A 207 1.96 -3.89 3.92
C ILE A 207 1.29 -2.56 3.58
N GLN A 208 2.04 -1.46 3.68
CA GLN A 208 1.56 -0.13 3.31
C GLN A 208 1.09 -0.08 1.84
N ALA A 209 -0.13 0.44 1.63
CA ALA A 209 -0.71 0.57 0.31
C ALA A 209 -0.01 1.65 -0.54
N PRO A 210 0.28 1.37 -1.83
CA PRO A 210 0.93 2.33 -2.71
C PRO A 210 0.00 3.48 -3.10
N GLN A 211 0.58 4.67 -3.28
CA GLN A 211 -0.13 5.82 -3.85
C GLN A 211 -0.07 5.78 -5.39
N LEU A 212 -1.11 5.24 -6.02
CA LEU A 212 -1.16 5.03 -7.49
C LEU A 212 -1.86 6.17 -8.25
N SER A 213 -2.23 7.24 -7.55
CA SER A 213 -2.93 8.38 -8.13
C SER A 213 -2.00 9.42 -8.79
N GLY A 214 -0.73 9.48 -8.38
CA GLY A 214 0.26 10.47 -8.84
C GLY A 214 1.12 10.05 -10.03
N LYS A 215 1.98 10.96 -10.50
CA LYS A 215 2.94 10.70 -11.60
C LYS A 215 3.99 9.66 -11.22
N ASP A 216 4.29 9.54 -9.93
CA ASP A 216 5.29 8.62 -9.39
C ASP A 216 4.75 7.21 -9.08
N TYR A 217 3.54 6.88 -9.57
CA TYR A 217 2.88 5.59 -9.29
C TYR A 217 3.77 4.37 -9.55
N ARG A 218 4.66 4.43 -10.55
CA ARG A 218 5.57 3.33 -10.89
C ARG A 218 6.56 3.04 -9.76
N GLN A 219 7.09 4.08 -9.14
CA GLN A 219 8.04 3.94 -8.04
C GLN A 219 7.34 3.42 -6.79
N GLU A 220 6.17 3.95 -6.46
CA GLU A 220 5.36 3.48 -5.34
C GLU A 220 4.94 2.02 -5.51
N PHE A 221 4.50 1.63 -6.71
CA PHE A 221 4.18 0.23 -7.03
C PHE A 221 5.40 -0.69 -6.89
N ALA A 222 6.58 -0.25 -7.34
CA ALA A 222 7.81 -1.02 -7.21
C ALA A 222 8.25 -1.22 -5.75
N LYS A 223 8.07 -0.20 -4.89
CA LYS A 223 8.32 -0.33 -3.44
C LYS A 223 7.39 -1.36 -2.81
N THR A 224 6.09 -1.27 -3.09
CA THR A 224 5.11 -2.26 -2.58
C THR A 224 5.44 -3.67 -3.08
N LEU A 225 5.81 -3.84 -4.36
CA LEU A 225 6.21 -5.14 -4.89
C LEU A 225 7.41 -5.74 -4.13
N LYS A 226 8.41 -4.90 -3.81
CA LYS A 226 9.57 -5.32 -3.01
C LYS A 226 9.16 -5.78 -1.61
N SER A 227 8.25 -5.06 -0.94
CA SER A 227 7.73 -5.46 0.37
C SER A 227 6.97 -6.78 0.31
N VAL A 228 6.15 -7.00 -0.74
CA VAL A 228 5.44 -8.27 -0.95
C VAL A 228 6.41 -9.43 -1.15
N GLN A 229 7.51 -9.20 -1.88
CA GLN A 229 8.56 -10.21 -2.07
C GLN A 229 9.28 -10.54 -0.76
N ALA A 230 9.58 -9.55 0.08
CA ALA A 230 10.17 -9.75 1.40
C ALA A 230 9.24 -10.57 2.31
N TYR A 231 7.95 -10.21 2.39
CA TYR A 231 6.94 -10.98 3.13
C TYR A 231 6.89 -12.46 2.70
N ARG A 232 6.94 -12.71 1.39
CA ARG A 232 6.96 -14.09 0.87
C ARG A 232 8.21 -14.87 1.31
N GLN A 233 9.37 -14.21 1.36
CA GLN A 233 10.62 -14.82 1.83
C GLN A 233 10.54 -15.15 3.32
N GLU A 234 10.11 -14.21 4.15
CA GLU A 234 9.92 -14.40 5.60
C GLU A 234 8.92 -15.54 5.90
N PHE A 235 7.83 -15.63 5.13
CA PHE A 235 6.87 -16.72 5.25
C PHE A 235 7.50 -18.08 4.92
N ALA A 236 8.30 -18.16 3.86
CA ALA A 236 8.99 -19.40 3.48
C ALA A 236 10.01 -19.83 4.56
N GLU A 237 10.76 -18.88 5.12
CA GLU A 237 11.69 -19.13 6.23
C GLU A 237 10.96 -19.63 7.47
N THR A 238 9.89 -18.95 7.88
CA THR A 238 9.04 -19.35 9.02
C THR A 238 8.48 -20.75 8.81
N LYS A 239 8.01 -21.08 7.60
CA LYS A 239 7.51 -22.42 7.26
C LYS A 239 8.60 -23.49 7.40
N ASN A 240 9.83 -23.20 6.96
CA ASN A 240 10.95 -24.12 7.09
C ASN A 240 11.35 -24.33 8.55
N GLN A 241 11.37 -23.25 9.36
CA GLN A 241 11.61 -23.33 10.80
C GLN A 241 10.54 -24.17 11.50
N LEU A 242 9.26 -23.96 11.20
CA LEU A 242 8.16 -24.74 11.75
C LEU A 242 8.29 -26.23 11.41
N ASN A 243 8.66 -26.56 10.17
CA ASN A 243 8.91 -27.95 9.77
C ASN A 243 10.08 -28.55 10.55
N SER A 244 11.16 -27.79 10.76
CA SER A 244 12.31 -28.24 11.56
C SER A 244 11.91 -28.53 13.01
N GLU A 245 11.16 -27.63 13.66
CA GLU A 245 10.66 -27.83 15.02
C GLU A 245 9.72 -29.03 15.12
N LYS A 246 8.84 -29.23 14.13
CA LYS A 246 7.98 -30.42 14.06
C LYS A 246 8.81 -31.71 14.01
N SER A 247 9.89 -31.75 13.23
CA SER A 247 10.80 -32.90 13.18
C SER A 247 11.54 -33.12 14.51
N LYS A 248 11.99 -32.05 15.17
CA LYS A 248 12.62 -32.15 16.51
C LYS A 248 11.63 -32.70 17.54
N ALA A 249 10.39 -32.20 17.56
CA ALA A 249 9.34 -32.67 18.46
C ALA A 249 9.05 -34.17 18.27
N LEU A 250 9.00 -34.65 17.02
CA LEU A 250 8.83 -36.08 16.72
C LEU A 250 10.02 -36.92 17.22
N ARG A 251 11.25 -36.42 17.08
CA ARG A 251 12.45 -37.11 17.59
C ARG A 251 12.42 -37.20 19.11
N LEU A 252 12.19 -36.09 19.80
CA LEU A 252 12.10 -36.03 21.26
C LEU A 252 10.97 -36.95 21.78
N SER A 253 9.81 -36.97 21.11
CA SER A 253 8.73 -37.89 21.46
C SER A 253 9.15 -39.36 21.36
N SER A 254 9.92 -39.72 20.33
CA SER A 254 10.46 -41.09 20.16
C SER A 254 11.51 -41.44 21.22
N GLU A 255 12.37 -40.48 21.59
CA GLU A 255 13.35 -40.63 22.67
C GLU A 255 12.65 -40.84 24.03
N VAL A 256 11.60 -40.06 24.33
CA VAL A 256 10.79 -40.21 25.55
C VAL A 256 10.17 -41.59 25.65
N GLU A 257 9.57 -42.11 24.56
CA GLU A 257 9.01 -43.46 24.56
C GLU A 257 10.07 -44.55 24.76
N THR A 258 11.28 -44.33 24.23
CA THR A 258 12.41 -45.24 24.42
C THR A 258 12.89 -45.24 25.88
N HIS A 259 13.04 -44.05 26.48
CA HIS A 259 13.38 -43.92 27.90
C HIS A 259 12.32 -44.53 28.80
N LYS A 260 11.03 -44.34 28.49
CA LYS A 260 9.93 -44.94 29.24
C LYS A 260 10.01 -46.46 29.24
N LYS A 261 10.23 -47.09 28.08
CA LYS A 261 10.46 -48.55 27.98
C LYS A 261 11.67 -49.00 28.82
N THR A 262 12.75 -48.24 28.79
CA THR A 262 13.98 -48.52 29.56
C THR A 262 13.73 -48.46 31.07
N ILE A 263 13.01 -47.42 31.54
CA ILE A 263 12.61 -47.28 32.94
C ILE A 263 11.72 -48.45 33.37
N THR A 264 10.74 -48.83 32.56
CA THR A 264 9.89 -49.99 32.84
C THR A 264 10.71 -51.28 32.97
N ALA A 265 11.70 -51.48 32.09
CA ALA A 265 12.60 -52.63 32.17
C ALA A 265 13.47 -52.61 33.44
N HIS A 266 14.02 -51.45 33.82
CA HIS A 266 14.78 -51.31 35.06
C HIS A 266 13.94 -51.55 36.30
N LEU A 267 12.70 -51.03 36.36
CA LEU A 267 11.77 -51.28 37.45
C LEU A 267 11.45 -52.77 37.62
N ALA A 268 11.23 -53.48 36.51
CA ALA A 268 11.04 -54.93 36.53
C ALA A 268 12.29 -55.65 37.08
N SER A 269 13.49 -55.25 36.64
CA SER A 269 14.75 -55.82 37.13
C SER A 269 14.98 -55.58 38.62
N ILE A 270 14.71 -54.37 39.11
CA ILE A 270 14.77 -54.02 40.55
C ILE A 270 13.83 -54.92 41.35
N GLN A 271 12.60 -55.12 40.87
CA GLN A 271 11.65 -55.99 41.56
C GLN A 271 12.14 -57.44 41.62
N THR A 272 12.71 -57.97 40.52
CA THR A 272 13.31 -59.31 40.52
C THR A 272 14.45 -59.42 41.53
N GLN A 273 15.35 -58.44 41.58
CA GLN A 273 16.46 -58.42 42.54
C GLN A 273 15.97 -58.33 43.97
N LYS A 274 14.97 -57.50 44.25
CA LYS A 274 14.35 -57.39 45.58
C LYS A 274 13.77 -58.72 46.04
N ASN A 275 12.99 -59.39 45.19
CA ASN A 275 12.43 -60.71 45.50
C ASN A 275 13.54 -61.73 45.82
N LYS A 276 14.66 -61.68 45.08
CA LYS A 276 15.81 -62.56 45.32
C LYS A 276 16.55 -62.25 46.62
N ILE A 277 16.66 -60.98 47.01
CA ILE A 277 17.19 -60.58 48.31
C ILE A 277 16.28 -61.10 49.43
N GLU A 278 14.96 -60.96 49.30
CA GLU A 278 13.99 -61.50 50.27
C GLU A 278 14.09 -63.04 50.38
N GLU A 279 14.20 -63.73 49.25
CA GLU A 279 14.41 -65.18 49.20
C GLU A 279 15.70 -65.60 49.92
N LEU A 280 16.83 -64.96 49.58
CA LEU A 280 18.12 -65.23 50.22
C LEU A 280 18.10 -64.92 51.72
N THR A 281 17.43 -63.84 52.12
CA THR A 281 17.25 -63.47 53.53
C THR A 281 16.48 -64.56 54.27
N ASN A 282 15.36 -65.02 53.70
CA ASN A 282 14.54 -66.09 54.28
C ASN A 282 15.29 -67.42 54.38
N ILE A 283 16.13 -67.76 53.39
CA ILE A 283 17.00 -68.95 53.43
C ILE A 283 18.00 -68.84 54.59
N LEU A 284 18.61 -67.67 54.79
CA LEU A 284 19.61 -67.44 55.83
C LEU A 284 19.01 -67.41 57.25
N THR A 285 17.73 -67.09 57.42
CA THR A 285 17.08 -66.96 58.74
C THR A 285 16.27 -68.19 59.19
N LYS A 286 16.11 -69.21 58.35
CA LYS A 286 15.14 -70.30 58.55
C LYS A 286 15.44 -71.24 59.73
N ASP A 287 16.71 -71.39 60.12
CA ASP A 287 17.12 -72.32 61.19
C ASP A 287 17.49 -71.63 62.52
N GLY A 288 17.30 -70.31 62.63
CA GLY A 288 17.59 -69.54 63.86
C GLY A 288 19.06 -69.53 64.31
N SER A 289 19.96 -70.19 63.56
CA SER A 289 21.37 -70.42 63.91
C SER A 289 22.29 -69.25 63.57
N ILE A 290 21.82 -68.27 62.79
CA ILE A 290 22.58 -67.07 62.43
C ILE A 290 21.79 -65.83 62.88
N GLN A 291 22.24 -65.20 63.97
CA GLN A 291 21.94 -63.79 64.20
C GLN A 291 22.72 -62.99 63.17
N LEU A 292 22.02 -62.38 62.21
CA LEU A 292 22.62 -61.39 61.32
C LEU A 292 23.32 -60.33 62.20
N PRO A 293 24.59 -60.00 61.92
CA PRO A 293 25.29 -59.02 62.72
C PRO A 293 24.50 -57.71 62.69
N PRO A 294 24.30 -57.04 63.85
CA PRO A 294 23.58 -55.77 63.91
C PRO A 294 24.20 -54.80 62.93
N ILE A 295 23.40 -54.00 62.22
CA ILE A 295 23.84 -53.05 61.21
C ILE A 295 25.10 -52.31 61.70
N LEU A 296 26.16 -52.31 60.88
CA LEU A 296 27.37 -51.54 61.18
C LEU A 296 26.98 -50.06 61.20
N LEU A 297 27.06 -49.43 62.36
CA LEU A 297 26.63 -48.06 62.54
C LEU A 297 27.63 -47.11 61.85
N THR A 298 27.11 -46.06 61.22
CA THR A 298 27.91 -45.05 60.52
C THR A 298 28.10 -43.77 61.34
N GLY A 299 27.57 -43.73 62.56
CA GLY A 299 27.66 -42.60 63.48
C GLY A 299 26.51 -41.60 63.35
N LYS A 300 25.55 -41.86 62.47
CA LYS A 300 24.38 -40.98 62.21
C LYS A 300 23.09 -41.54 62.78
N GLU A 301 23.08 -42.82 63.10
CA GLU A 301 21.91 -43.55 63.53
C GLU A 301 21.63 -43.34 65.03
N PRO A 302 20.36 -43.24 65.46
CA PRO A 302 19.94 -43.14 66.86
C PRO A 302 20.53 -44.18 67.81
N GLU A 303 20.81 -45.37 67.30
CA GLU A 303 21.33 -46.50 68.05
C GLU A 303 22.75 -46.24 68.56
N CYS A 304 23.49 -45.30 67.96
CA CYS A 304 24.84 -44.93 68.37
C CYS A 304 24.92 -44.47 69.83
N TYR A 305 23.89 -43.76 70.32
CA TYR A 305 23.88 -43.19 71.68
C TYR A 305 24.01 -44.26 72.78
N LYS A 306 23.56 -45.50 72.53
CA LYS A 306 23.67 -46.62 73.49
C LYS A 306 25.11 -47.08 73.73
N TYR A 307 26.00 -46.81 72.78
CA TYR A 307 27.40 -47.23 72.84
C TYR A 307 28.33 -46.17 73.43
N VAL A 308 27.84 -44.94 73.60
CA VAL A 308 28.63 -43.82 74.12
C VAL A 308 28.80 -43.97 75.63
N LYS A 309 30.04 -44.18 76.07
CA LYS A 309 30.44 -44.28 77.47
C LYS A 309 31.77 -43.55 77.68
N GLY A 310 31.80 -42.65 78.64
CA GLY A 310 32.98 -41.89 79.02
C GLY A 310 33.11 -41.80 80.54
N LYS A 311 34.03 -40.96 81.00
CA LYS A 311 34.33 -40.69 82.40
C LYS A 311 34.46 -39.20 82.66
N ILE A 312 34.19 -38.82 83.90
CA ILE A 312 34.52 -37.48 84.41
C ILE A 312 36.04 -37.40 84.59
N GLU A 313 36.68 -36.44 83.93
CA GLU A 313 38.11 -36.15 84.04
C GLU A 313 38.40 -35.08 85.10
N TYR A 314 37.50 -34.12 85.26
CA TYR A 314 37.67 -32.98 86.17
C TYR A 314 36.33 -32.54 86.75
N VAL A 315 36.35 -32.13 88.02
CA VAL A 315 35.19 -31.57 88.74
C VAL A 315 35.60 -30.22 89.31
N ASP A 316 34.89 -29.17 88.94
CA ASP A 316 35.09 -27.83 89.46
C ASP A 316 34.08 -27.52 90.56
N ASN A 317 34.54 -27.39 91.79
CA ASN A 317 33.67 -27.13 92.94
C ASN A 317 33.28 -25.65 93.06
N ASP A 318 34.04 -24.73 92.48
CA ASP A 318 33.83 -23.28 92.61
C ASP A 318 32.80 -22.77 91.60
N PHE A 319 32.86 -23.29 90.37
CA PHE A 319 32.00 -22.88 89.26
C PHE A 319 30.90 -23.91 88.92
N GLY A 320 30.94 -25.10 89.53
CA GLY A 320 29.87 -26.09 89.45
C GLY A 320 29.71 -26.78 88.10
N PHE A 321 30.84 -27.15 87.47
CA PHE A 321 30.85 -27.90 86.22
C PHE A 321 31.77 -29.13 86.29
N VAL A 322 31.60 -30.05 85.35
CA VAL A 322 32.46 -31.22 85.18
C VAL A 322 32.98 -31.30 83.74
N THR A 323 34.18 -31.82 83.56
CA THR A 323 34.73 -32.14 82.24
C THR A 323 34.69 -33.65 82.04
N ILE A 324 34.20 -34.08 80.87
CA ILE A 324 34.10 -35.50 80.49
C ILE A 324 35.01 -35.81 79.30
N ASP A 325 35.51 -37.04 79.21
CA ASP A 325 36.40 -37.54 78.13
C ASP A 325 35.66 -37.88 76.81
N ILE A 326 34.55 -37.19 76.53
CA ILE A 326 33.76 -37.35 75.31
C ILE A 326 33.74 -36.01 74.56
N GLY A 327 34.48 -35.94 73.45
CA GLY A 327 34.60 -34.77 72.58
C GLY A 327 34.05 -34.94 71.16
N ARG A 328 34.41 -34.02 70.26
CA ARG A 328 34.05 -34.06 68.84
C ARG A 328 34.65 -35.25 68.09
N ASN A 329 35.81 -35.72 68.52
CA ASN A 329 36.53 -36.85 67.91
C ASN A 329 36.28 -38.16 68.65
N TYR A 330 35.29 -38.20 69.56
CA TYR A 330 34.97 -39.40 70.30
C TYR A 330 34.61 -40.54 69.34
N THR A 331 35.15 -41.72 69.62
CA THR A 331 34.80 -42.95 68.91
C THR A 331 34.39 -44.00 69.93
N PHE A 332 33.30 -44.71 69.66
CA PHE A 332 32.95 -45.90 70.40
C PHE A 332 33.34 -47.15 69.62
N THR A 333 33.57 -48.24 70.33
CA THR A 333 33.90 -49.52 69.71
C THR A 333 32.63 -50.36 69.61
N GLN A 334 32.25 -50.72 68.38
CA GLN A 334 31.18 -51.67 68.09
C GLN A 334 31.81 -52.99 67.63
N ARG A 335 31.50 -54.09 68.31
CA ARG A 335 31.84 -55.42 67.82
C ARG A 335 30.88 -55.81 66.70
N TYR A 336 31.40 -55.93 65.47
CA TYR A 336 30.65 -56.38 64.29
C TYR A 336 31.29 -57.66 63.76
N GLY A 337 30.62 -58.79 63.99
CA GLY A 337 31.20 -60.12 63.77
C GLY A 337 32.39 -60.37 64.70
N ILE A 338 33.55 -60.69 64.12
CA ILE A 338 34.81 -60.97 64.83
C ILE A 338 35.73 -59.73 64.95
N LYS A 339 35.32 -58.57 64.44
CA LYS A 339 36.13 -57.35 64.42
C LYS A 339 35.50 -56.25 65.27
N ASP A 340 36.36 -55.53 65.99
CA ASP A 340 36.02 -54.30 66.68
C ASP A 340 36.18 -53.12 65.71
N ASN A 341 35.08 -52.40 65.47
CA ASN A 341 35.06 -51.22 64.61
C ASN A 341 34.98 -49.96 65.46
N LYS A 342 35.84 -48.99 65.18
CA LYS A 342 35.76 -47.65 65.77
C LYS A 342 34.78 -46.81 64.95
N VAL A 343 33.64 -46.50 65.54
CA VAL A 343 32.62 -45.66 64.93
C VAL A 343 32.76 -44.25 65.48
N SER A 344 32.89 -43.27 64.58
CA SER A 344 32.96 -41.86 64.98
C SER A 344 31.62 -41.39 65.50
N PHE A 345 31.61 -40.78 66.68
CA PHE A 345 30.42 -40.16 67.27
C PHE A 345 30.77 -38.77 67.79
N PRO A 346 30.60 -37.72 66.96
CA PRO A 346 30.90 -36.37 67.38
C PRO A 346 29.84 -35.89 68.38
N LEU A 347 30.25 -35.66 69.63
CA LEU A 347 29.36 -35.06 70.62
C LEU A 347 29.05 -33.61 70.23
N THR A 348 27.79 -33.20 70.38
CA THR A 348 27.34 -31.82 70.15
C THR A 348 26.87 -31.19 71.47
N PRO A 349 26.99 -29.86 71.65
CA PRO A 349 26.35 -29.17 72.77
C PRO A 349 24.84 -29.40 72.84
N GLY A 350 24.26 -29.21 74.03
CA GLY A 350 22.81 -29.29 74.26
C GLY A 350 22.28 -30.69 74.61
N LYS A 351 23.16 -31.65 74.88
CA LYS A 351 22.80 -33.04 75.21
C LYS A 351 22.83 -33.26 76.72
N ILE A 352 21.90 -34.07 77.22
CA ILE A 352 21.86 -34.50 78.63
C ILE A 352 22.47 -35.89 78.72
N MET A 353 23.32 -36.11 79.71
CA MET A 353 23.92 -37.41 79.98
C MET A 353 23.76 -37.78 81.46
N THR A 354 23.66 -39.07 81.73
CA THR A 354 23.58 -39.63 83.08
C THR A 354 24.97 -40.00 83.58
N VAL A 355 25.23 -39.67 84.85
CA VAL A 355 26.46 -40.01 85.57
C VAL A 355 26.17 -41.10 86.60
N ALA A 356 26.94 -42.18 86.55
CA ALA A 356 26.87 -43.27 87.51
C ALA A 356 28.26 -43.65 88.02
N ARG A 357 28.34 -43.93 89.32
CA ARG A 357 29.53 -44.46 89.98
C ARG A 357 29.47 -45.97 89.98
N GLY A 358 30.55 -46.62 89.57
CA GLY A 358 30.62 -48.08 89.54
C GLY A 358 29.62 -48.72 88.57
N LEU A 359 29.31 -48.09 87.43
CA LEU A 359 28.31 -48.58 86.46
C LEU A 359 28.53 -50.05 86.04
N ASN A 360 29.79 -50.50 86.01
CA ASN A 360 30.16 -51.87 85.63
C ASN A 360 30.46 -52.78 86.85
N THR A 361 30.07 -52.38 88.07
CA THR A 361 30.23 -53.20 89.30
C THR A 361 28.87 -53.75 89.75
N ASN A 362 28.88 -54.65 90.74
CA ASN A 362 27.65 -55.26 91.26
C ASN A 362 26.78 -54.30 92.09
N GLN A 363 27.20 -53.04 92.28
CA GLN A 363 26.47 -52.00 93.01
C GLN A 363 26.63 -50.63 92.32
N PRO A 364 25.98 -50.42 91.17
CA PRO A 364 26.02 -49.12 90.49
C PRO A 364 25.21 -48.09 91.29
N VAL A 365 25.76 -46.89 91.47
CA VAL A 365 25.10 -45.78 92.16
C VAL A 365 24.88 -44.65 91.17
N PHE A 366 23.63 -44.21 91.02
CA PHE A 366 23.32 -43.00 90.27
C PHE A 366 23.86 -41.77 91.01
N VAL A 367 24.65 -40.95 90.31
CA VAL A 367 25.30 -39.76 90.89
C VAL A 367 24.53 -38.49 90.52
N GLY A 368 24.08 -38.38 89.27
CA GLY A 368 23.34 -37.22 88.80
C GLY A 368 23.24 -37.17 87.27
N LYS A 369 22.73 -36.05 86.74
CA LYS A 369 22.71 -35.75 85.31
C LYS A 369 23.55 -34.53 84.99
N VAL A 370 24.12 -34.49 83.79
CA VAL A 370 24.96 -33.38 83.31
C VAL A 370 24.48 -32.91 81.94
N PHE A 371 24.60 -31.60 81.70
CA PHE A 371 24.22 -30.94 80.45
C PHE A 371 25.47 -30.47 79.70
N VAL A 372 25.69 -31.03 78.51
CA VAL A 372 26.84 -30.72 77.66
C VAL A 372 26.73 -29.28 77.15
N THR A 373 27.60 -28.40 77.64
CA THR A 373 27.53 -26.95 77.37
C THR A 373 28.54 -26.54 76.30
N LYS A 374 29.75 -27.11 76.35
CA LYS A 374 30.79 -26.88 75.35
C LYS A 374 31.49 -28.20 75.05
N VAL A 375 31.76 -28.46 73.77
CA VAL A 375 32.47 -29.67 73.31
C VAL A 375 33.76 -29.24 72.61
N ASP A 376 34.89 -29.73 73.11
CA ASP A 376 36.22 -29.62 72.54
C ASP A 376 36.58 -30.94 71.81
N ASP A 377 37.81 -31.07 71.28
CA ASP A 377 38.14 -32.17 70.38
C ASP A 377 38.05 -33.55 71.04
N ASN A 378 38.52 -33.69 72.28
CA ASN A 378 38.54 -34.97 73.02
C ASN A 378 37.78 -34.93 74.36
N SER A 379 37.22 -33.77 74.73
CA SER A 379 36.51 -33.60 76.00
C SER A 379 35.33 -32.63 75.85
N ALA A 380 34.46 -32.61 76.86
CA ALA A 380 33.36 -31.66 76.92
C ALA A 380 33.13 -31.12 78.33
N ILE A 381 32.80 -29.84 78.41
CA ILE A 381 32.41 -29.14 79.64
C ILE A 381 30.90 -29.28 79.82
N CYS A 382 30.50 -29.80 80.97
CA CYS A 382 29.11 -30.09 81.29
C CYS A 382 28.69 -29.40 82.60
N ASN A 383 27.52 -28.75 82.57
CA ASN A 383 26.90 -28.19 83.76
C ASN A 383 26.11 -29.26 84.51
N LEU A 384 26.08 -29.18 85.83
CA LEU A 384 25.32 -30.11 86.67
C LEU A 384 23.82 -29.83 86.56
N MET A 385 23.00 -30.86 86.32
CA MET A 385 21.53 -30.75 86.24
C MET A 385 20.83 -31.11 87.56
N GLY A 386 21.53 -30.97 88.68
CA GLY A 386 21.09 -31.36 90.03
C GLY A 386 22.23 -32.04 90.79
N GLY A 387 22.14 -32.04 92.13
CA GLY A 387 23.22 -32.49 93.02
C GLY A 387 24.27 -31.40 93.31
N LYS A 388 25.11 -31.62 94.33
CA LYS A 388 26.23 -30.73 94.65
C LYS A 388 27.48 -31.17 93.86
N PRO A 389 28.39 -30.26 93.48
CA PRO A 389 29.66 -30.63 92.83
C PRO A 389 30.43 -31.72 93.58
N SER A 390 30.37 -31.70 94.92
CA SER A 390 30.95 -32.72 95.81
C SER A 390 30.45 -34.16 95.60
N ASP A 391 29.29 -34.33 94.95
CA ASP A 391 28.66 -35.63 94.71
C ASP A 391 29.34 -36.37 93.54
N PHE A 392 29.89 -35.60 92.59
CA PHE A 392 30.60 -36.09 91.41
C PHE A 392 32.08 -36.31 91.73
N LYS A 393 32.66 -37.39 91.19
CA LYS A 393 34.09 -37.70 91.34
C LYS A 393 34.72 -37.97 89.99
N VAL A 394 36.00 -37.60 89.88
CA VAL A 394 36.85 -38.02 88.78
C VAL A 394 36.81 -39.55 88.67
N GLY A 395 36.53 -40.05 87.48
CA GLY A 395 36.35 -41.47 87.18
C GLY A 395 34.91 -41.98 87.19
N ASP A 396 33.92 -41.18 87.63
CA ASP A 396 32.50 -41.55 87.47
C ASP A 396 32.13 -41.67 85.98
N THR A 397 31.30 -42.67 85.65
CA THR A 397 30.98 -43.02 84.25
C THR A 397 29.83 -42.17 83.72
N VAL A 398 29.98 -41.64 82.52
CA VAL A 398 28.99 -40.79 81.85
C VAL A 398 28.47 -41.48 80.59
N TYR A 399 27.14 -41.59 80.44
CA TYR A 399 26.49 -42.30 79.34
C TYR A 399 25.08 -41.74 79.07
N PHE A 400 24.46 -42.13 77.96
CA PHE A 400 23.05 -41.80 77.70
C PHE A 400 22.12 -42.88 78.27
N SER A 401 21.25 -42.51 79.23
CA SER A 401 20.16 -43.40 79.66
C SER A 401 19.05 -43.47 78.60
N GLU A 402 18.14 -44.44 78.66
CA GLU A 402 17.06 -44.57 77.65
C GLU A 402 16.20 -43.29 77.53
N ASP A 403 15.97 -42.62 78.65
CA ASP A 403 15.28 -41.32 78.71
C ASP A 403 16.09 -40.22 78.01
N ASP A 404 17.42 -40.19 78.21
CA ASP A 404 18.31 -39.21 77.61
C ASP A 404 18.45 -39.42 76.09
N ILE A 405 18.45 -40.69 75.64
CA ILE A 405 18.44 -41.05 74.21
C ILE A 405 17.15 -40.55 73.56
N SER A 406 16.00 -40.79 74.19
CA SER A 406 14.70 -40.34 73.70
C SER A 406 14.64 -38.81 73.59
N ALA A 407 15.15 -38.09 74.59
CA ALA A 407 15.27 -36.63 74.56
C ALA A 407 16.24 -36.12 73.47
N ALA A 408 17.37 -36.80 73.29
CA ALA A 408 18.37 -36.44 72.27
C ALA A 408 17.83 -36.57 70.84
N LEU A 409 16.91 -37.49 70.59
CA LEU A 409 16.27 -37.73 69.29
C LEU A 409 15.12 -36.76 69.00
N GLN A 410 14.29 -36.44 70.00
CA GLN A 410 13.21 -35.44 69.85
C GLN A 410 13.75 -34.03 69.56
N GLY A 411 14.94 -33.69 70.05
CA GLY A 411 15.63 -32.43 69.73
C GLY A 411 15.95 -32.24 68.24
N ASN A 412 16.18 -33.33 67.48
CA ASN A 412 16.46 -33.26 66.04
C ASN A 412 15.19 -33.10 65.17
N ALA A 413 14.01 -33.46 65.67
CA ALA A 413 12.75 -33.36 64.91
C ALA A 413 12.27 -31.91 64.73
N LYS A 414 12.69 -30.96 65.57
CA LYS A 414 12.30 -29.54 65.49
C LYS A 414 13.11 -28.70 64.49
N GLN A 415 14.17 -29.24 63.87
CA GLN A 415 14.96 -28.53 62.85
C GLN A 415 14.61 -28.92 61.39
N SER A 416 13.74 -29.91 61.17
CA SER A 416 13.40 -30.41 59.82
C SER A 416 12.16 -29.77 59.18
N THR A 417 11.39 -28.95 59.89
CA THR A 417 10.12 -28.36 59.40
C THR A 417 10.22 -26.90 58.97
N ALA A 418 11.42 -26.33 58.89
CA ALA A 418 11.62 -24.97 58.39
C ALA A 418 12.37 -24.99 57.04
N LYS A 419 11.71 -25.53 55.99
CA LYS A 419 11.93 -25.22 54.57
C LYS A 419 10.97 -26.06 53.69
N GLN A 420 9.79 -25.52 53.46
CA GLN A 420 9.05 -25.67 52.19
C GLN A 420 8.50 -24.30 51.81
#